data_AF-A0A949T7C4-F1
#
_entry.id   AF-A0A949T7C4-F1
#
_cell.length_a   1.000
_cell.length_b   1.000
_cell.length_c   1.000
_cell.angle_alpha   90.00
_cell.angle_beta   90.00
_cell.angle_gamma   90.00
#
_symmetry.space_group_name_H-M   'P 1'
#
loop_
_entity.id
_entity.type
_entity.pdbx_description
1 polymer ?
#
loop_
_entity_poly.entity_id
_entity_poly.type
_entity_poly.pdbx_seq_one_letter_code
_entity_poly.pdbx_strand_id
1 'polypeptide(L)'
;MKKILILYPEQFKSESKFNRKLDIILSRSKELILVALEDKNKLIERYSSVRGYSFIFKDQFNLNDITHAIIFDDGEEFKEELNLIKAYKLPFRFIEIKITRVINIDREDPYQYGDKYEYIGRNPKRDKNKPIWSNPYSMYDFQIGEDSDELSRDSVIQKFAYGFERDNLPTNLKKEDTHQLAGKRLGCHCKPEKCHGDIIADYLNSLDDGK
;
A
#
# COMPACT_ATOMS: atom_id res chain seq x y z
N MET A 1 -13.46 -26.84 -14.54
CA MET A 1 -12.76 -26.23 -13.40
C MET A 1 -12.35 -24.80 -13.78
N LYS A 2 -12.67 -23.80 -12.95
CA LYS A 2 -12.30 -22.41 -13.26
C LYS A 2 -10.85 -22.14 -12.84
N LYS A 3 -10.07 -21.48 -13.70
CA LYS A 3 -8.75 -20.92 -13.36
C LYS A 3 -8.89 -19.41 -13.27
N ILE A 4 -8.71 -18.87 -12.07
CA ILE A 4 -8.93 -17.46 -11.74
C ILE A 4 -7.57 -16.80 -11.55
N LEU A 5 -7.18 -15.94 -12.48
CA LEU A 5 -6.02 -15.07 -12.30
C LEU A 5 -6.35 -14.00 -11.26
N ILE A 6 -5.49 -13.80 -10.28
CA ILE A 6 -5.59 -12.70 -9.31
C ILE A 6 -4.35 -11.81 -9.43
N LEU A 7 -4.56 -10.52 -9.59
CA LEU A 7 -3.52 -9.49 -9.62
C LEU A 7 -3.81 -8.46 -8.52
N TYR A 8 -2.76 -8.01 -7.83
CA TYR A 8 -2.84 -6.95 -6.83
C TYR A 8 -1.45 -6.29 -6.65
N PRO A 9 -1.38 -4.97 -6.33
CA PRO A 9 -0.12 -4.26 -6.14
C PRO A 9 0.69 -4.76 -4.95
N GLU A 10 2.01 -4.67 -5.01
CA GLU A 10 2.87 -4.99 -3.85
C GLU A 10 2.53 -4.12 -2.63
N GLN A 11 2.12 -2.87 -2.86
CA GLN A 11 1.75 -1.95 -1.79
C GLN A 11 0.41 -2.31 -1.15
N PHE A 12 -0.44 -3.12 -1.80
CA PHE A 12 -1.73 -3.54 -1.26
C PHE A 12 -1.55 -4.64 -0.20
N LYS A 13 -1.78 -4.29 1.07
CA LYS A 13 -1.49 -5.14 2.23
C LYS A 13 -2.74 -5.55 3.02
N SER A 14 -3.93 -5.08 2.63
CA SER A 14 -5.17 -5.35 3.36
C SER A 14 -5.72 -6.76 3.12
N GLU A 15 -5.33 -7.69 3.98
CA GLU A 15 -5.78 -9.09 3.92
C GLU A 15 -7.28 -9.24 4.20
N SER A 16 -7.83 -8.49 5.15
CA SER A 16 -9.28 -8.52 5.43
C SER A 16 -10.11 -8.06 4.23
N LYS A 17 -9.69 -6.96 3.56
CA LYS A 17 -10.36 -6.49 2.33
C LYS A 17 -10.24 -7.50 1.21
N PHE A 18 -9.04 -8.04 1.00
CA PHE A 18 -8.78 -9.06 -0.01
C PHE A 18 -9.70 -10.28 0.17
N ASN A 19 -9.70 -10.86 1.38
CA ASN A 19 -10.50 -12.03 1.71
C ASN A 19 -12.01 -11.75 1.56
N ARG A 20 -12.50 -10.62 2.10
CA ARG A 20 -13.91 -10.22 2.03
C ARG A 20 -14.39 -10.10 0.57
N LYS A 21 -13.59 -9.48 -0.29
CA LYS A 21 -13.93 -9.32 -1.71
C LYS A 21 -13.96 -10.66 -2.44
N LEU A 22 -12.96 -11.51 -2.22
CA LEU A 22 -12.91 -12.82 -2.85
C LEU A 22 -14.04 -13.75 -2.35
N ASP A 23 -14.35 -13.74 -1.06
CA ASP A 23 -15.45 -14.55 -0.52
C ASP A 23 -16.79 -14.22 -1.19
N ILE A 24 -17.05 -12.94 -1.45
CA ILE A 24 -18.26 -12.52 -2.19
C ILE A 24 -18.21 -13.01 -3.64
N ILE A 25 -17.11 -12.76 -4.36
CA ILE A 25 -16.99 -13.02 -5.80
C ILE A 25 -16.96 -14.53 -6.08
N LEU A 26 -16.30 -15.30 -5.24
CA LEU A 26 -16.07 -16.73 -5.41
C LEU A 26 -17.12 -17.60 -4.70
N SER A 27 -18.02 -17.02 -3.90
CA SER A 27 -19.07 -17.70 -3.10
C SER A 27 -19.82 -18.84 -3.82
N ARG A 28 -20.04 -18.74 -5.13
CA ARG A 28 -20.80 -19.72 -5.93
C ARG A 28 -19.93 -20.79 -6.61
N SER A 29 -18.61 -20.71 -6.49
CA SER A 29 -17.67 -21.58 -7.21
C SER A 29 -17.01 -22.54 -6.22
N LYS A 30 -17.38 -23.82 -6.29
CA LYS A 30 -16.83 -24.86 -5.40
C LYS A 30 -15.49 -25.44 -5.87
N GLU A 31 -15.27 -25.50 -7.19
CA GLU A 31 -14.06 -26.05 -7.78
C GLU A 31 -13.37 -25.01 -8.68
N LEU A 32 -12.28 -24.47 -8.16
CA LEU A 32 -11.45 -23.49 -8.86
C LEU A 32 -9.98 -23.62 -8.47
N ILE A 33 -9.12 -23.08 -9.34
CA ILE A 33 -7.69 -22.88 -9.11
C ILE A 33 -7.43 -21.39 -9.12
N LEU A 34 -6.78 -20.89 -8.08
CA LEU A 34 -6.25 -19.54 -8.03
C LEU A 34 -4.88 -19.51 -8.71
N VAL A 35 -4.66 -18.50 -9.54
CA VAL A 35 -3.45 -18.33 -10.32
C VAL A 35 -2.86 -16.96 -10.01
N ALA A 36 -1.57 -16.92 -9.66
CA ALA A 36 -0.82 -15.69 -9.47
C ALA A 36 0.36 -15.63 -10.45
N LEU A 37 0.73 -14.42 -10.86
CA LEU A 37 2.04 -14.15 -11.47
C LEU A 37 3.04 -13.80 -10.37
N GLU A 38 2.59 -13.01 -9.40
CA GLU A 38 3.32 -12.64 -8.20
C GLU A 38 2.35 -12.62 -7.01
N ASP A 39 2.88 -12.82 -5.80
CA ASP A 39 2.12 -12.77 -4.55
C ASP A 39 3.04 -12.24 -3.44
N LYS A 40 3.58 -11.02 -3.63
CA LYS A 40 4.63 -10.43 -2.77
C LYS A 40 4.26 -10.43 -1.27
N ASN A 41 2.98 -10.20 -0.99
CA ASN A 41 2.41 -10.18 0.37
C ASN A 41 1.79 -11.52 0.79
N LYS A 42 1.89 -12.56 -0.05
CA LYS A 42 1.34 -13.91 0.18
C LYS A 42 -0.17 -13.91 0.46
N LEU A 43 -0.91 -12.96 -0.12
CA LEU A 43 -2.35 -12.83 0.11
C LEU A 43 -3.10 -13.98 -0.57
N ILE A 44 -2.71 -14.34 -1.80
CA ILE A 44 -3.37 -15.41 -2.56
C ILE A 44 -3.06 -16.76 -1.92
N GLU A 45 -1.79 -17.00 -1.57
CA GLU A 45 -1.35 -18.22 -0.88
C GLU A 45 -2.15 -18.44 0.42
N ARG A 46 -2.17 -17.43 1.32
CA ARG A 46 -2.91 -17.54 2.59
C ARG A 46 -4.40 -17.74 2.36
N TYR A 47 -5.02 -16.96 1.47
CA TYR A 47 -6.43 -17.11 1.16
C TYR A 47 -6.77 -18.52 0.63
N SER A 48 -5.98 -19.03 -0.31
CA SER A 48 -6.17 -20.37 -0.88
C SER A 48 -6.07 -21.47 0.19
N SER A 49 -5.08 -21.36 1.08
CA SER A 49 -4.83 -22.34 2.14
C SER A 49 -6.00 -22.39 3.12
N VAL A 50 -6.47 -21.22 3.59
CA VAL A 50 -7.58 -21.14 4.55
C VAL A 50 -8.91 -21.59 3.93
N ARG A 51 -9.14 -21.33 2.63
CA ARG A 51 -10.39 -21.71 1.94
C ARG A 51 -10.35 -23.09 1.27
N GLY A 52 -9.19 -23.75 1.26
CA GLY A 52 -9.01 -25.06 0.63
C GLY A 52 -9.02 -25.03 -0.90
N TYR A 53 -8.65 -23.90 -1.51
CA TYR A 53 -8.52 -23.80 -2.97
C TYR A 53 -7.13 -24.24 -3.43
N SER A 54 -7.05 -24.85 -4.62
CA SER A 54 -5.76 -25.06 -5.27
C SER A 54 -5.17 -23.72 -5.72
N PHE A 55 -3.85 -23.57 -5.56
CA PHE A 55 -3.13 -22.36 -5.91
C PHE A 55 -1.87 -22.71 -6.71
N ILE A 56 -1.62 -21.95 -7.79
CA ILE A 56 -0.44 -22.10 -8.64
C ILE A 56 0.18 -20.74 -8.98
N PHE A 57 1.50 -20.71 -9.06
CA PHE A 57 2.25 -19.61 -9.67
C PHE A 57 2.50 -19.86 -11.16
N LYS A 58 2.57 -18.78 -11.92
CA LYS A 58 2.98 -18.80 -13.31
C LYS A 58 4.12 -17.81 -13.54
N ASP A 59 5.24 -18.33 -14.04
CA ASP A 59 6.42 -17.52 -14.35
C ASP A 59 6.25 -16.67 -15.62
N GLN A 60 5.29 -17.01 -16.47
CA GLN A 60 5.00 -16.29 -17.71
C GLN A 60 3.53 -15.87 -17.76
N PHE A 61 3.31 -14.60 -18.09
CA PHE A 61 1.96 -14.10 -18.31
C PHE A 61 1.39 -14.63 -19.63
N ASN A 62 0.53 -15.64 -19.53
CA ASN A 62 -0.29 -16.12 -20.63
C ASN A 62 -1.72 -16.42 -20.16
N LEU A 63 -2.68 -16.09 -21.01
CA LEU A 63 -4.11 -16.20 -20.69
C LEU A 63 -4.77 -17.45 -21.28
N ASN A 64 -4.03 -18.30 -22.00
CA ASN A 64 -4.59 -19.41 -22.80
C ASN A 64 -5.41 -20.43 -21.98
N ASP A 65 -5.06 -20.64 -20.72
CA ASP A 65 -5.77 -21.55 -19.80
C ASP A 65 -6.45 -20.79 -18.64
N ILE A 66 -6.44 -19.46 -18.66
CA ILE A 66 -7.13 -18.63 -17.67
C ILE A 66 -8.58 -18.46 -18.10
N THR A 67 -9.51 -18.64 -17.16
CA THR A 67 -10.95 -18.55 -17.45
C THR A 67 -11.57 -17.23 -17.02
N HIS A 68 -11.05 -16.64 -15.93
CA HIS A 68 -11.50 -15.36 -15.39
C HIS A 68 -10.32 -14.64 -14.74
N ALA A 69 -10.44 -13.32 -14.57
CA ALA A 69 -9.48 -12.54 -13.79
C ALA A 69 -10.18 -11.72 -12.69
N ILE A 70 -9.48 -11.51 -11.58
CA ILE A 70 -9.84 -10.58 -10.52
C ILE A 70 -8.64 -9.68 -10.30
N ILE A 71 -8.85 -8.38 -10.42
CA ILE A 71 -7.77 -7.40 -10.43
C ILE A 71 -8.09 -6.39 -9.34
N PHE A 72 -7.27 -6.36 -8.30
CA PHE A 72 -7.24 -5.27 -7.34
C PHE A 72 -6.27 -4.24 -7.90
N ASP A 73 -6.70 -3.01 -8.13
CA ASP A 73 -5.83 -1.97 -8.70
C ASP A 73 -6.36 -0.58 -8.37
N ASP A 74 -5.45 0.37 -8.26
CA ASP A 74 -5.76 1.81 -8.15
C ASP A 74 -5.62 2.53 -9.50
N GLY A 75 -5.27 1.79 -10.55
CA GLY A 75 -5.24 2.21 -11.95
C GLY A 75 -3.84 2.50 -12.48
N GLU A 76 -2.79 2.13 -11.73
CA GLU A 76 -1.41 2.52 -12.03
C GLU A 76 -0.46 1.36 -12.33
N GLU A 77 -0.79 0.12 -11.94
CA GLU A 77 0.16 -1.01 -12.08
C GLU A 77 -0.17 -1.96 -13.24
N PHE A 78 -1.41 -2.42 -13.37
CA PHE A 78 -1.71 -3.55 -14.28
C PHE A 78 -2.20 -3.13 -15.66
N LYS A 79 -1.69 -2.03 -16.21
CA LYS A 79 -2.20 -1.47 -17.47
C LYS A 79 -2.01 -2.43 -18.65
N GLU A 80 -0.88 -3.12 -18.72
CA GLU A 80 -0.58 -4.05 -19.80
C GLU A 80 -1.41 -5.32 -19.70
N GLU A 81 -1.51 -5.89 -18.49
CA GLU A 81 -2.32 -7.07 -18.19
C GLU A 81 -3.81 -6.79 -18.46
N LEU A 82 -4.32 -5.64 -18.06
CA LEU A 82 -5.68 -5.21 -18.34
C LEU A 82 -5.95 -5.10 -19.85
N ASN A 83 -5.01 -4.56 -20.63
CA ASN A 83 -5.14 -4.48 -22.08
C ASN A 83 -5.21 -5.87 -22.71
N LEU A 84 -4.36 -6.79 -22.26
CA LEU A 84 -4.35 -8.17 -22.74
C LEU A 84 -5.63 -8.92 -22.35
N ILE A 85 -6.09 -8.80 -21.09
CA ILE A 85 -7.34 -9.38 -20.61
C ILE A 85 -8.53 -8.91 -21.44
N LYS A 86 -8.59 -7.60 -21.77
CA LYS A 86 -9.62 -7.03 -22.64
C LYS A 86 -9.52 -7.55 -24.08
N ALA A 87 -8.31 -7.61 -24.64
CA ALA A 87 -8.09 -8.11 -26.00
C ALA A 87 -8.53 -9.58 -26.15
N TYR A 88 -8.26 -10.41 -25.15
CA TYR A 88 -8.70 -11.81 -25.08
C TYR A 88 -10.19 -11.98 -24.74
N LYS A 89 -10.92 -10.88 -24.47
CA LYS A 89 -12.32 -10.89 -24.01
C LYS A 89 -12.52 -11.78 -22.79
N LEU A 90 -11.50 -11.86 -21.93
CA LEU A 90 -11.54 -12.68 -20.72
C LEU A 90 -12.49 -12.01 -19.71
N PRO A 91 -13.50 -12.72 -19.17
CA PRO A 91 -14.35 -12.16 -18.13
C PRO A 91 -13.52 -11.77 -16.90
N PHE A 92 -13.63 -10.52 -16.46
CA PHE A 92 -12.87 -10.05 -15.30
C PHE A 92 -13.70 -9.19 -14.34
N ARG A 93 -13.23 -9.13 -13.09
CA ARG A 93 -13.71 -8.20 -12.06
C ARG A 93 -12.58 -7.25 -11.71
N PHE A 94 -12.84 -5.95 -11.86
CA PHE A 94 -11.95 -4.91 -11.38
C PHE A 94 -12.43 -4.46 -9.99
N ILE A 95 -11.53 -4.44 -9.03
CA ILE A 95 -11.77 -4.03 -7.66
C ILE A 95 -10.91 -2.80 -7.43
N GLU A 96 -11.56 -1.63 -7.41
CA GLU A 96 -10.88 -0.38 -7.09
C GLU A 96 -10.36 -0.42 -5.64
N ILE A 97 -9.07 -0.17 -5.49
CA ILE A 97 -8.40 -0.03 -4.20
C ILE A 97 -7.74 1.34 -4.11
N LYS A 98 -7.39 1.73 -2.90
CA LYS A 98 -6.63 2.95 -2.63
C LYS A 98 -5.22 2.56 -2.25
N ILE A 99 -4.23 3.00 -3.02
CA ILE A 99 -2.82 2.82 -2.71
C ILE A 99 -2.18 4.17 -2.45
N THR A 100 -1.74 4.33 -1.21
CA THR A 100 -0.95 5.47 -0.76
C THR A 100 0.50 5.22 -1.13
N ARG A 101 1.15 6.18 -1.80
CA ARG A 101 2.56 6.08 -2.21
C ARG A 101 3.34 7.32 -1.76
N VAL A 102 4.60 7.14 -1.38
CA VAL A 102 5.50 8.23 -1.00
C VAL A 102 6.36 8.60 -2.20
N ILE A 103 6.43 9.88 -2.52
CA ILE A 103 7.20 10.41 -3.64
C ILE A 103 8.34 11.32 -3.18
N ASN A 104 9.42 11.39 -3.97
CA ASN A 104 10.44 12.41 -3.77
C ASN A 104 10.04 13.69 -4.51
N ILE A 105 9.76 14.76 -3.77
CA ILE A 105 9.32 16.04 -4.34
C ILE A 105 10.44 16.86 -5.01
N ASP A 106 11.70 16.47 -4.80
CA ASP A 106 12.86 17.02 -5.52
C ASP A 106 13.07 16.33 -6.88
N ARG A 107 12.37 15.22 -7.13
CA ARG A 107 12.49 14.41 -8.36
C ARG A 107 11.21 14.35 -9.18
N GLU A 108 10.06 14.49 -8.52
CA GLU A 108 8.75 14.44 -9.13
C GLU A 108 8.00 15.75 -8.87
N ASP A 109 7.28 16.24 -9.88
CA ASP A 109 6.42 17.41 -9.73
C ASP A 109 5.17 17.07 -8.90
N PRO A 110 5.00 17.62 -7.68
CA PRO A 110 3.81 17.36 -6.87
C PRO A 110 2.49 17.83 -7.51
N TYR A 111 2.54 18.87 -8.35
CA TYR A 111 1.34 19.50 -8.89
C TYR A 111 0.58 18.59 -9.84
N GLN A 112 1.24 17.61 -10.47
CA GLN A 112 0.59 16.64 -11.35
C GLN A 112 -0.48 15.80 -10.64
N TYR A 113 -0.39 15.67 -9.32
CA TYR A 113 -1.29 14.85 -8.52
C TYR A 113 -2.49 15.64 -7.96
N GLY A 114 -2.52 16.97 -8.10
CA GLY A 114 -3.62 17.83 -7.65
C GLY A 114 -4.07 17.53 -6.21
N ASP A 115 -5.37 17.32 -6.02
CA ASP A 115 -5.98 17.01 -4.71
C ASP A 115 -5.53 15.66 -4.11
N LYS A 116 -4.89 14.80 -4.90
CA LYS A 116 -4.31 13.53 -4.42
C LYS A 116 -2.94 13.73 -3.78
N TYR A 117 -2.37 14.93 -3.77
CA TYR A 117 -1.10 15.20 -3.11
C TYR A 117 -1.27 15.64 -1.65
N GLU A 118 -0.33 15.22 -0.79
CA GLU A 118 -0.14 15.78 0.55
C GLU A 118 1.36 15.92 0.86
N TYR A 119 1.81 17.11 1.24
CA TYR A 119 3.18 17.27 1.73
C TYR A 119 3.29 16.81 3.19
N ILE A 120 4.17 15.84 3.44
CA ILE A 120 4.40 15.25 4.77
C ILE A 120 5.77 15.59 5.37
N GLY A 121 6.56 16.41 4.69
CA GLY A 121 7.85 16.89 5.17
C GLY A 121 7.72 17.95 6.26
N ARG A 122 8.87 18.48 6.71
CA ARG A 122 8.92 19.52 7.74
C ARG A 122 8.55 20.87 7.15
N ASN A 123 7.32 21.33 7.41
CA ASN A 123 6.84 22.66 6.99
C ASN A 123 6.71 23.62 8.18
N PRO A 124 7.53 24.69 8.26
CA PRO A 124 7.41 25.70 9.32
C PRO A 124 6.16 26.58 9.18
N LYS A 125 5.55 26.64 7.99
CA LYS A 125 4.35 27.44 7.68
C LYS A 125 3.05 26.61 7.68
N ARG A 126 3.03 25.47 8.38
CA ARG A 126 1.85 24.61 8.45
C ARG A 126 0.69 25.28 9.19
N ASP A 127 -0.52 24.88 8.82
CA ASP A 127 -1.73 25.20 9.57
C ASP A 127 -1.65 24.57 10.98
N LYS A 128 -1.79 25.39 12.01
CA LYS A 128 -1.72 24.96 13.41
C LYS A 128 -2.89 24.06 13.82
N ASN A 129 -3.98 24.09 13.06
CA ASN A 129 -5.16 23.26 13.31
C ASN A 129 -5.10 21.90 12.60
N LYS A 130 -4.04 21.62 11.83
CA LYS A 130 -3.85 20.33 11.16
C LYS A 130 -2.91 19.40 11.95
N PRO A 131 -3.09 18.09 11.82
CA PRO A 131 -2.13 17.11 12.30
C PRO A 131 -0.74 17.34 11.71
N ILE A 132 0.28 17.08 12.53
CA ILE A 132 1.68 17.23 12.13
C ILE A 132 2.15 15.94 11.46
N TRP A 133 2.12 15.92 10.12
CA TRP A 133 2.57 14.76 9.33
C TRP A 133 4.08 14.51 9.40
N SER A 134 4.88 15.52 9.73
CA SER A 134 6.35 15.45 9.71
C SER A 134 6.89 14.56 10.83
N ASN A 135 7.97 13.82 10.55
CA ASN A 135 8.73 13.15 11.59
C ASN A 135 9.27 14.16 12.63
N PRO A 136 8.87 14.05 13.92
CA PRO A 136 9.37 14.92 14.97
C PRO A 136 10.84 14.64 15.33
N TYR A 137 11.38 13.49 14.97
CA TYR A 137 12.76 13.11 15.24
C TYR A 137 13.66 13.48 14.05
N SER A 138 14.78 14.18 14.31
CA SER A 138 15.79 14.55 13.30
C SER A 138 17.05 13.72 13.45
N MET A 139 17.72 13.42 12.34
CA MET A 139 19.10 12.92 12.37
C MET A 139 20.10 14.00 12.83
N TYR A 140 19.67 15.27 12.75
CA TYR A 140 20.48 16.44 13.10
C TYR A 140 20.15 17.02 14.48
N ASP A 141 19.28 16.36 15.26
CA ASP A 141 19.00 16.82 16.63
C ASP A 141 20.22 16.48 17.50
N PHE A 142 20.80 17.48 18.15
CA PHE A 142 21.89 17.29 19.10
C PHE A 142 21.35 16.58 20.35
N GLN A 143 21.85 15.38 20.65
CA GLN A 143 21.57 14.73 21.92
C GLN A 143 22.42 15.39 23.02
N ILE A 144 21.79 15.88 24.08
CA ILE A 144 22.49 16.37 25.28
C ILE A 144 22.75 15.16 26.17
N GLY A 145 24.01 14.68 26.26
CA GLY A 145 24.43 13.57 27.13
C GLY A 145 25.71 12.87 26.65
N GLU A 146 26.41 12.17 27.55
CA GLU A 146 27.70 11.48 27.27
C GLU A 146 27.56 10.21 26.41
N ASP A 147 26.35 9.67 26.22
CA ASP A 147 26.06 8.55 25.32
C ASP A 147 25.64 9.05 23.93
N SER A 148 26.55 9.77 23.28
CA SER A 148 26.33 10.48 22.02
C SER A 148 26.42 9.56 20.78
N ASP A 149 25.56 8.55 20.69
CA ASP A 149 25.38 7.86 19.40
C ASP A 149 24.62 8.79 18.43
N GLU A 150 25.18 9.03 17.24
CA GLU A 150 24.50 9.79 16.19
C GLU A 150 23.14 9.13 15.87
N LEU A 151 22.07 9.95 15.80
CA LEU A 151 20.76 9.45 15.41
C LEU A 151 20.76 9.10 13.91
N SER A 152 21.00 7.83 13.61
CA SER A 152 20.91 7.33 12.24
C SER A 152 19.50 7.48 11.66
N ARG A 153 19.38 7.51 10.33
CA ARG A 153 18.08 7.48 9.63
C ARG A 153 17.20 6.34 10.14
N ASP A 154 17.77 5.15 10.29
CA ASP A 154 17.05 3.98 10.76
C ASP A 154 16.51 4.20 12.17
N SER A 155 17.30 4.79 13.08
CA SER A 155 16.85 5.07 14.44
C SER A 155 15.68 6.05 14.50
N VAL A 156 15.71 7.13 13.69
CA VAL A 156 14.63 8.14 13.69
C VAL A 156 13.36 7.63 13.03
N ILE A 157 13.47 6.74 12.04
CA ILE A 157 12.32 6.06 11.43
C ILE A 157 11.72 5.03 12.39
N GLN A 158 12.55 4.28 13.12
CA GLN A 158 12.08 3.34 14.15
C GLN A 158 11.39 4.07 15.31
N LYS A 159 11.95 5.18 15.79
CA LYS A 159 11.30 6.03 16.81
C LYS A 159 9.94 6.54 16.32
N PHE A 160 9.87 7.00 15.06
CA PHE A 160 8.59 7.39 14.45
C PHE A 160 7.61 6.23 14.41
N ALA A 161 8.02 5.06 13.92
CA ALA A 161 7.15 3.89 13.80
C ALA A 161 6.62 3.43 15.17
N TYR A 162 7.48 3.38 16.18
CA TYR A 162 7.10 3.08 17.56
C TYR A 162 6.07 4.08 18.09
N GLY A 163 6.35 5.37 17.86
CA GLY A 163 5.52 6.50 18.26
C GLY A 163 4.12 6.48 17.61
N PHE A 164 4.13 6.27 16.30
CA PHE A 164 2.94 6.22 15.46
C PHE A 164 2.05 5.04 15.85
N GLU A 165 2.62 3.85 16.02
CA GLU A 165 1.87 2.65 16.38
C GLU A 165 1.13 2.79 17.73
N ARG A 166 1.69 3.56 18.67
CA ARG A 166 1.13 3.73 20.01
C ARG A 166 0.40 5.05 20.22
N ASP A 167 0.21 5.84 19.15
CA ASP A 167 -0.39 7.17 19.23
C ASP A 167 0.29 8.11 20.25
N ASN A 168 1.60 7.95 20.45
CA ASN A 168 2.40 8.68 21.44
C ASN A 168 3.58 9.45 20.82
N LEU A 169 3.46 9.82 19.54
CA LEU A 169 4.37 10.79 18.93
C LEU A 169 4.36 12.11 19.74
N PRO A 170 5.50 12.81 19.84
CA PRO A 170 5.60 14.13 20.47
C PRO A 170 5.02 15.23 19.55
N THR A 171 3.84 14.98 18.99
CA THR A 171 3.07 15.84 18.11
C THR A 171 1.57 15.63 18.37
N ASN A 172 0.72 16.38 17.68
CA ASN A 172 -0.73 16.16 17.72
C ASN A 172 -1.22 15.05 16.77
N LEU A 173 -0.31 14.37 16.05
CA LEU A 173 -0.67 13.35 15.07
C LEU A 173 -1.16 12.07 15.75
N LYS A 174 -2.34 11.61 15.37
CA LYS A 174 -2.89 10.29 15.67
C LYS A 174 -3.00 9.43 14.41
N LYS A 175 -3.05 8.11 14.57
CA LYS A 175 -3.21 7.16 13.45
C LYS A 175 -4.47 7.45 12.65
N GLU A 176 -5.58 7.70 13.32
CA GLU A 176 -6.88 8.00 12.68
C GLU A 176 -6.82 9.25 11.81
N ASP A 177 -6.04 10.26 12.18
CA ASP A 177 -5.85 11.47 11.37
C ASP A 177 -5.31 11.14 9.98
N THR A 178 -4.48 10.09 9.86
CA THR A 178 -3.88 9.68 8.58
C THR A 178 -4.88 9.05 7.63
N HIS A 179 -6.08 8.65 8.06
CA HIS A 179 -7.07 8.02 7.18
C HIS A 179 -7.46 8.93 6.01
N GLN A 180 -7.40 10.25 6.20
CA GLN A 180 -7.62 11.24 5.13
C GLN A 180 -6.56 11.20 4.01
N LEU A 181 -5.43 10.53 4.26
CA LEU A 181 -4.33 10.37 3.32
C LEU A 181 -4.45 9.08 2.48
N ALA A 182 -5.44 8.22 2.75
CA ALA A 182 -5.61 6.96 2.03
C ALA A 182 -5.78 7.17 0.51
N GLY A 183 -4.87 6.60 -0.27
CA GLY A 183 -4.83 6.73 -1.74
C GLY A 183 -4.13 7.98 -2.25
N LYS A 184 -3.51 8.78 -1.38
CA LYS A 184 -2.77 9.99 -1.76
C LYS A 184 -1.30 9.70 -2.13
N ARG A 185 -0.66 10.71 -2.73
CA ARG A 185 0.78 10.85 -2.92
C ARG A 185 1.35 11.68 -1.80
N LEU A 186 2.16 11.03 -0.96
CA LEU A 186 2.80 11.68 0.19
C LEU A 186 4.16 12.25 -0.23
N GLY A 187 4.28 13.56 -0.27
CA GLY A 187 5.50 14.26 -0.66
C GLY A 187 6.49 14.38 0.48
N CYS A 188 7.71 13.87 0.28
CA CYS A 188 8.83 14.08 1.18
C CYS A 188 10.16 14.20 0.41
N HIS A 189 11.16 14.85 0.99
CA HIS A 189 12.51 14.92 0.41
C HIS A 189 13.34 13.64 0.66
N CYS A 190 12.92 12.80 1.62
CA CYS A 190 13.74 11.68 2.08
C CYS A 190 13.87 10.53 1.08
N LYS A 191 12.88 10.33 0.20
CA LYS A 191 12.94 9.26 -0.80
C LYS A 191 14.13 9.47 -1.73
N PRO A 192 14.82 8.42 -2.24
CA PRO A 192 14.45 7.00 -2.18
C PRO A 192 14.80 6.30 -0.87
N GLU A 193 15.55 6.96 0.03
CA GLU A 193 15.88 6.39 1.34
C GLU A 193 14.62 6.18 2.20
N LYS A 194 14.74 5.36 3.26
CA LYS A 194 13.65 5.12 4.21
C LYS A 194 13.06 6.44 4.73
N CYS A 195 11.73 6.54 4.68
CA CYS A 195 10.97 7.73 5.02
C CYS A 195 9.91 7.40 6.07
N HIS A 196 9.53 8.36 6.92
CA HIS A 196 8.42 8.18 7.87
C HIS A 196 7.09 8.03 7.13
N GLY A 197 7.00 8.61 5.93
CA GLY A 197 5.88 8.41 5.01
C GLY A 197 5.67 6.94 4.64
N ASP A 198 6.73 6.11 4.64
CA ASP A 198 6.60 4.68 4.35
C ASP A 198 5.77 3.99 5.44
N ILE A 199 5.96 4.38 6.70
CA ILE A 199 5.18 3.87 7.83
C ILE A 199 3.70 4.25 7.69
N ILE A 200 3.44 5.52 7.34
CA ILE A 200 2.06 6.00 7.13
C ILE A 200 1.41 5.27 5.96
N ALA A 201 2.09 5.16 4.82
CA ALA A 201 1.59 4.48 3.63
C ALA A 201 1.33 3.00 3.89
N ASP A 202 2.26 2.31 4.57
CA ASP A 202 2.11 0.90 4.94
C ASP A 202 0.90 0.67 5.85
N TYR A 203 0.71 1.51 6.86
CA TYR A 203 -0.48 1.46 7.72
C TYR A 203 -1.75 1.61 6.88
N LEU A 204 -1.85 2.66 6.08
CA LEU A 204 -3.05 2.95 5.29
C LEU A 204 -3.37 1.85 4.27
N ASN A 205 -2.35 1.30 3.61
CA ASN A 205 -2.54 0.26 2.61
C ASN A 205 -2.84 -1.12 3.22
N SER A 206 -2.71 -1.27 4.54
CA SER A 206 -3.13 -2.46 5.30
C SER A 206 -4.58 -2.41 5.78
N LEU A 207 -5.21 -1.23 5.79
CA LEU A 207 -6.58 -1.06 6.28
C LEU A 207 -7.63 -1.63 5.32
N ASP A 208 -8.65 -2.27 5.88
CA ASP A 208 -9.91 -2.51 5.16
C ASP A 208 -10.84 -1.31 5.38
N ASP A 209 -11.15 -0.60 4.31
CA ASP A 209 -12.02 0.57 4.30
C ASP A 209 -13.53 0.20 4.30
N GLY A 210 -13.85 -1.10 4.35
CA GLY A 210 -15.22 -1.61 4.34
C GLY A 210 -15.92 -1.49 2.99
N LYS A 211 -15.26 -0.92 1.97
CA LYS A 211 -15.85 -0.66 0.65
C LYS A 211 -15.68 -1.82 -0.30
#